data_AF-A0A091TFP7-F1
#
_entry.id   AF-A0A091TFP7-F1
#
_cell.length_a   1.000
_cell.length_b   1.000
_cell.length_c   1.000
_cell.angle_alpha   90.00
_cell.angle_beta   90.00
_cell.angle_gamma   90.00
#
_symmetry.space_group_name_H-M   'P 1'
#
loop_
_entity.id
_entity.type
_entity.pdbx_description
1 polymer ?
#
loop_
_entity_poly.entity_id
_entity_poly.type
_entity_poly.pdbx_seq_one_letter_code
_entity_poly.pdbx_strand_id
1 'polypeptide(L)'
;QYSFAEKWEHPRDTEVLGALDLGGASTQITFQPGVPIEDKNTSVFFRLYGTNYLLYTHSYLCYGQTQALKRLLAALHQDSPSHQQILHPCYPKGYQENVSMADLYNSPCVHAPSTPKPAQVLTVMGTGDPTVCTTSIQKLFNFSCGANRTCGFDGVYQPPVRGQFFAFAGFYYTFHFLNLTHQQSLSHVNSTVQTFCSKNWTELVETFPQQKGYLHTYCSVAIYILTLLLDGYKFNEHTWSSIHFSRQAANTDIGWTLGFMLNFTNMIPTEALEHVKGHQPSLWAGAVSFIVLAIV
;
A
#
# COMPACT_ATOMS: atom_id res chain seq x y z
N GLN A 1 -19.63 -2.58 -15.44
CA GLN A 1 -21.03 -2.75 -14.99
C GLN A 1 -21.46 -4.19 -15.27
N TYR A 2 -22.44 -4.75 -14.54
CA TYR A 2 -22.95 -6.09 -14.85
C TYR A 2 -24.13 -5.92 -15.82
N SER A 3 -24.02 -6.50 -17.01
CA SER A 3 -25.00 -6.28 -18.08
C SER A 3 -26.20 -7.20 -17.94
N PHE A 4 -27.28 -6.86 -18.66
CA PHE A 4 -28.49 -7.68 -18.76
C PHE A 4 -28.22 -9.08 -19.34
N ALA A 5 -27.07 -9.27 -20.02
CA ALA A 5 -26.63 -10.55 -20.55
C ALA A 5 -25.79 -11.37 -19.54
N GLU A 6 -25.85 -11.03 -18.24
CA GLU A 6 -25.12 -11.70 -17.16
C GLU A 6 -23.58 -11.67 -17.31
N LYS A 7 -23.05 -10.64 -17.99
CA LYS A 7 -21.62 -10.50 -18.25
C LYS A 7 -21.11 -9.14 -17.78
N TRP A 8 -19.85 -9.11 -17.35
CA TRP A 8 -19.18 -7.87 -16.99
C TRP A 8 -18.85 -7.06 -18.25
N GLU A 9 -19.20 -5.78 -18.24
CA GLU A 9 -18.90 -4.81 -19.31
C GLU A 9 -17.97 -3.71 -18.81
N HIS A 10 -17.11 -3.24 -19.71
CA HIS A 10 -16.25 -2.07 -19.49
C HIS A 10 -17.11 -0.84 -19.22
N PRO A 11 -16.91 -0.13 -18.10
CA PRO A 11 -17.58 1.14 -17.89
C PRO A 11 -16.95 2.22 -18.79
N ARG A 12 -17.78 2.92 -19.57
CA ARG A 12 -17.32 4.07 -20.37
C ARG A 12 -16.78 5.15 -19.42
N ASP A 13 -15.60 5.67 -19.73
CA ASP A 13 -14.96 6.80 -19.04
C ASP A 13 -14.63 6.60 -17.55
N THR A 14 -14.18 5.41 -17.14
CA THR A 14 -13.66 5.22 -15.77
C THR A 14 -12.15 5.35 -15.67
N GLU A 15 -11.71 6.23 -14.79
CA GLU A 15 -10.33 6.34 -14.33
C GLU A 15 -9.85 5.02 -13.71
N VAL A 16 -8.66 4.56 -14.11
CA VAL A 16 -7.98 3.43 -13.46
C VAL A 16 -7.36 3.92 -12.17
N LEU A 17 -7.85 3.40 -11.05
CA LEU A 17 -7.32 3.74 -9.73
C LEU A 17 -6.04 2.96 -9.47
N GLY A 18 -5.03 3.64 -8.95
CA GLY A 18 -3.84 3.00 -8.39
C GLY A 18 -4.17 2.24 -7.10
N ALA A 19 -3.31 1.29 -6.75
CA ALA A 19 -3.44 0.44 -5.58
C ALA A 19 -2.17 0.54 -4.73
N LEU A 20 -2.35 0.83 -3.44
CA LEU A 20 -1.31 0.82 -2.41
C LEU A 20 -1.70 -0.22 -1.35
N ASP A 21 -0.95 -1.30 -1.27
CA ASP A 21 -1.19 -2.40 -0.33
C ASP A 21 -0.06 -2.45 0.70
N LEU A 22 -0.38 -2.33 1.99
CA LEU A 22 0.58 -2.50 3.07
C LEU A 22 0.27 -3.77 3.85
N GLY A 23 1.00 -4.84 3.55
CA GLY A 23 0.94 -6.09 4.28
C GLY A 23 1.89 -6.12 5.49
N GLY A 24 1.96 -7.27 6.16
CA GLY A 24 2.90 -7.48 7.27
C GLY A 24 4.36 -7.63 6.81
N ALA A 25 4.60 -8.27 5.66
CA ALA A 25 5.95 -8.59 5.18
C ALA A 25 6.41 -7.78 3.96
N SER A 26 5.49 -7.24 3.17
CA SER A 26 5.76 -6.46 1.97
C SER A 26 4.78 -5.29 1.84
N THR A 27 5.12 -4.32 0.99
CA THR A 27 4.21 -3.29 0.53
C THR A 27 4.25 -3.20 -1.00
N GLN A 28 3.12 -2.93 -1.63
CA GLN A 28 2.97 -2.86 -3.08
C GLN A 28 2.44 -1.51 -3.52
N ILE A 29 2.90 -1.08 -4.68
CA ILE A 29 2.36 0.06 -5.43
C ILE A 29 2.13 -0.37 -6.87
N THR A 30 0.91 -0.17 -7.36
CA THR A 30 0.52 -0.46 -8.75
C THR A 30 -0.33 0.68 -9.29
N PHE A 31 0.00 1.22 -10.46
CA PHE A 31 -0.80 2.28 -11.10
C PHE A 31 -0.52 2.38 -12.60
N GLN A 32 -1.38 3.09 -13.32
CA GLN A 32 -1.14 3.45 -14.72
C GLN A 32 -0.39 4.79 -14.80
N PRO A 33 0.90 4.81 -15.19
CA PRO A 33 1.66 6.04 -15.26
C PRO A 33 1.23 6.92 -16.45
N GLY A 34 1.46 8.23 -16.33
CA GLY A 34 1.26 9.19 -17.42
C GLY A 34 2.44 9.31 -18.39
N VAL A 35 3.49 8.53 -18.15
CA VAL A 35 4.74 8.52 -18.92
C VAL A 35 5.13 7.07 -19.27
N PRO A 36 5.95 6.85 -20.30
CA PRO A 36 6.47 5.52 -20.60
C PRO A 36 7.21 4.91 -19.41
N ILE A 37 7.03 3.61 -19.19
CA ILE A 37 7.74 2.86 -18.15
C ILE A 37 9.13 2.53 -18.68
N GLU A 38 10.17 3.06 -18.03
CA GLU A 38 11.57 2.89 -18.45
C GLU A 38 12.11 1.51 -18.08
N ASP A 39 11.78 1.01 -16.87
CA ASP A 39 12.16 -0.34 -16.43
C ASP A 39 11.05 -1.35 -16.75
N LYS A 40 11.27 -2.14 -17.80
CA LYS A 40 10.32 -3.18 -18.23
C LYS A 40 10.08 -4.26 -17.18
N ASN A 41 10.98 -4.49 -16.22
CA ASN A 41 10.76 -5.46 -15.14
C ASN A 41 9.68 -4.98 -14.14
N THR A 42 9.39 -3.68 -14.13
CA THR A 42 8.32 -3.08 -13.33
C THR A 42 7.04 -2.84 -14.12
N SER A 43 7.00 -3.31 -15.37
CA SER A 43 5.88 -3.12 -16.29
C SER A 43 5.03 -4.38 -16.39
N VAL A 44 3.70 -4.22 -16.37
CA VAL A 44 2.76 -5.29 -16.66
C VAL A 44 1.74 -4.81 -17.68
N PHE A 45 1.47 -5.64 -18.68
CA PHE A 45 0.47 -5.39 -19.71
C PHE A 45 -0.75 -6.28 -19.51
N PHE A 46 -1.94 -5.69 -19.55
CA PHE A 46 -3.21 -6.41 -19.57
C PHE A 46 -4.10 -5.91 -20.70
N ARG A 47 -4.89 -6.81 -21.27
CA ARG A 47 -6.01 -6.45 -22.15
C ARG A 47 -7.30 -6.95 -21.52
N LEU A 48 -8.14 -6.03 -21.06
CA LEU A 48 -9.37 -6.32 -20.33
C LEU A 48 -10.52 -5.58 -21.00
N TYR A 49 -11.59 -6.30 -21.31
CA TYR A 49 -12.79 -5.78 -21.96
C TYR A 49 -12.52 -4.94 -23.23
N GLY A 50 -11.56 -5.36 -24.05
CA GLY A 50 -11.14 -4.69 -25.29
C GLY A 50 -10.17 -3.54 -25.11
N THR A 51 -9.83 -3.18 -23.87
CA THR A 51 -8.95 -2.06 -23.53
C THR A 51 -7.56 -2.54 -23.10
N ASN A 52 -6.52 -1.89 -23.62
CA ASN A 52 -5.13 -2.15 -23.27
C ASN A 52 -4.71 -1.31 -22.06
N TYR A 53 -4.09 -1.95 -21.08
CA TYR A 53 -3.57 -1.35 -19.86
C TYR A 53 -2.08 -1.64 -19.76
N LEU A 54 -1.27 -0.60 -19.62
CA LEU A 54 0.15 -0.69 -19.29
C LEU A 54 0.34 -0.13 -17.88
N LEU A 55 0.65 -1.00 -16.94
CA LEU A 55 0.70 -0.68 -15.51
C LEU A 55 2.14 -0.76 -15.00
N TYR A 56 2.52 0.18 -14.16
CA TYR A 56 3.68 0.03 -13.29
C TYR A 56 3.26 -0.78 -12.06
N THR A 57 4.10 -1.72 -11.63
CA THR A 57 3.92 -2.43 -10.37
C THR A 57 5.26 -2.75 -9.72
N HIS A 58 5.32 -2.64 -8.41
CA HIS A 58 6.47 -3.11 -7.63
C HIS A 58 6.06 -3.58 -6.24
N SER A 59 6.77 -4.57 -5.73
CA SER A 59 6.60 -5.12 -4.38
C SER A 59 7.89 -5.00 -3.60
N TYR A 60 7.88 -4.16 -2.56
CA TYR A 60 9.01 -4.00 -1.65
C TYR A 60 8.93 -5.04 -0.54
N LEU A 61 9.62 -6.16 -0.71
CA LEU A 61 9.77 -7.19 0.33
C LEU A 61 10.54 -6.61 1.53
N CYS A 62 10.20 -7.04 2.75
CA CYS A 62 10.74 -6.51 4.01
C CYS A 62 10.34 -5.07 4.35
N TYR A 63 9.45 -4.47 3.56
CA TYR A 63 8.80 -3.16 3.80
C TYR A 63 7.31 -3.29 4.13
N GLY A 64 6.83 -4.49 4.46
CA GLY A 64 5.56 -4.62 5.18
C GLY A 64 5.70 -4.15 6.62
N GLN A 65 4.62 -3.68 7.22
CA GLN A 65 4.65 -3.01 8.52
C GLN A 65 5.32 -3.84 9.63
N THR A 66 5.06 -5.15 9.70
CA THR A 66 5.63 -6.02 10.73
C THR A 66 7.14 -6.16 10.56
N GLN A 67 7.60 -6.38 9.33
CA GLN A 67 9.04 -6.54 9.05
C GLN A 67 9.79 -5.21 9.16
N ALA A 68 9.19 -4.10 8.74
CA ALA A 68 9.76 -2.77 8.89
C ALA A 68 9.94 -2.39 10.37
N LEU A 69 8.93 -2.61 11.22
CA LEU A 69 9.07 -2.36 12.66
C LEU A 69 10.08 -3.29 13.32
N LYS A 70 10.21 -4.53 12.86
CA LYS A 70 11.25 -5.44 13.35
C LYS A 70 12.66 -4.98 12.97
N ARG A 71 12.83 -4.49 11.74
CA ARG A 71 14.07 -3.87 11.27
C ARG A 71 14.42 -2.61 12.07
N LEU A 72 13.42 -1.78 12.37
CA LEU A 72 13.57 -0.62 13.26
C LEU A 72 14.11 -1.03 14.63
N LEU A 73 13.45 -2.00 15.27
CA LEU A 73 13.85 -2.48 16.59
C LEU A 73 15.29 -3.04 16.58
N ALA A 74 15.65 -3.77 15.53
CA ALA A 74 17.00 -4.31 15.37
C ALA A 74 18.06 -3.23 15.13
N ALA A 75 17.74 -2.19 14.36
CA ALA A 75 18.63 -1.04 14.15
C ALA A 75 18.85 -0.27 15.47
N LEU A 76 17.78 -0.02 16.22
CA LEU A 76 17.86 0.63 17.54
C LEU A 76 18.66 -0.20 18.55
N HIS A 77 18.58 -1.54 18.46
CA HIS A 77 19.41 -2.42 19.28
C HIS A 77 20.89 -2.32 18.92
N GLN A 78 21.23 -2.26 17.63
CA GLN A 78 22.61 -2.12 17.17
C GLN A 78 23.22 -0.77 17.56
N ASP A 79 22.40 0.29 17.57
CA ASP A 79 22.80 1.63 17.99
C ASP A 79 22.84 1.80 19.53
N SER A 80 22.37 0.81 20.30
CA SER A 80 22.27 0.92 21.77
C SER A 80 23.62 0.71 22.48
N PRO A 81 24.05 1.62 23.37
CA PRO A 81 25.31 1.48 24.10
C PRO A 81 25.36 0.30 25.08
N SER A 82 24.22 -0.09 25.67
CA SER A 82 24.17 -1.12 26.72
C SER A 82 24.00 -2.54 26.16
N HIS A 83 23.60 -2.67 24.88
CA HIS A 83 23.23 -3.93 24.21
C HIS A 83 22.27 -4.85 25.00
N GLN A 84 21.61 -4.33 26.04
CA GLN A 84 20.60 -5.01 26.86
C GLN A 84 19.29 -4.21 26.91
N GLN A 85 19.38 -2.89 26.79
CA GLN A 85 18.23 -2.00 26.73
C GLN A 85 18.11 -1.41 25.33
N ILE A 86 16.88 -1.33 24.80
CA ILE A 86 16.59 -0.65 23.54
C ILE A 86 15.69 0.55 23.84
N LEU A 87 16.20 1.75 23.61
CA LEU A 87 15.38 2.96 23.69
C LEU A 87 14.62 3.11 22.38
N HIS A 88 13.30 3.01 22.43
CA HIS A 88 12.44 3.02 21.26
C HIS A 88 11.72 4.37 21.14
N PRO A 89 12.14 5.27 20.23
CA PRO A 89 11.57 6.62 20.14
C PRO A 89 10.10 6.64 19.72
N CYS A 90 9.69 5.69 18.89
CA CYS A 90 8.30 5.59 18.44
C CYS A 90 7.36 4.93 19.46
N TYR A 91 7.87 4.23 20.47
CA TYR A 91 7.00 3.67 21.51
C TYR A 91 6.69 4.74 22.53
N PRO A 92 5.45 4.77 23.06
CA PRO A 92 5.02 5.81 23.97
C PRO A 92 5.82 5.78 25.26
N LYS A 93 6.08 6.96 25.81
CA LYS A 93 6.86 7.10 27.04
C LYS A 93 6.22 6.29 28.17
N GLY A 94 7.03 5.48 28.84
CA GLY A 94 6.59 4.61 29.95
C GLY A 94 6.09 3.23 29.52
N TYR A 95 5.98 2.94 28.22
CA TYR A 95 5.79 1.56 27.74
C TYR A 95 7.09 0.77 27.88
N GLN A 96 6.98 -0.49 28.30
CA GLN A 96 8.09 -1.42 28.36
C GLN A 96 7.65 -2.82 27.97
N GLU A 97 8.55 -3.54 27.31
CA GLU A 97 8.38 -4.96 26.99
C GLU A 97 9.73 -5.67 26.96
N ASN A 98 9.69 -6.99 27.04
CA ASN A 98 10.87 -7.84 26.91
C ASN A 98 10.81 -8.58 25.58
N VAL A 99 11.92 -8.56 24.84
CA VAL A 99 12.07 -9.25 23.55
C VAL A 99 13.31 -10.14 23.62
N SER A 100 13.21 -11.38 23.18
CA SER A 100 14.38 -12.26 23.09
C SER A 100 15.21 -11.92 21.85
N MET A 101 16.54 -12.10 21.93
CA MET A 101 17.42 -12.00 20.76
C MET A 101 16.99 -12.96 19.64
N ALA A 102 16.52 -14.15 19.99
CA ALA A 102 15.99 -15.10 19.02
C ALA A 102 14.79 -14.52 18.27
N ASP A 103 13.83 -13.92 18.97
CA ASP A 103 12.65 -13.33 18.34
C ASP A 103 12.98 -12.09 17.52
N LEU A 104 13.90 -11.23 17.99
CA LEU A 104 14.31 -10.04 17.25
C LEU A 104 14.96 -10.38 15.91
N TYR A 105 15.77 -11.43 15.87
CA TYR A 105 16.60 -11.79 14.71
C TYR A 105 16.11 -13.02 13.93
N ASN A 106 14.92 -13.57 14.23
CA ASN A 106 14.35 -14.73 13.50
C ASN A 106 13.71 -14.40 12.13
N SER A 107 14.09 -13.30 11.48
CA SER A 107 13.53 -12.90 10.18
C SER A 107 14.62 -12.73 9.13
N PRO A 108 14.40 -13.17 7.87
CA PRO A 108 15.32 -12.90 6.77
C PRO A 108 15.46 -11.41 6.46
N CYS A 109 14.53 -10.57 6.94
CA CYS A 109 14.56 -9.13 6.77
C CYS A 109 15.50 -8.41 7.75
N VAL A 110 16.07 -9.13 8.72
CA VAL A 110 16.91 -8.54 9.77
C VAL A 110 18.26 -9.24 9.77
N HIS A 111 19.33 -8.47 9.63
CA HIS A 111 20.68 -9.01 9.74
C HIS A 111 21.03 -9.30 11.20
N ALA A 112 21.24 -10.59 11.51
CA ALA A 112 21.68 -11.03 12.83
C ALA A 112 23.10 -10.53 13.14
N PRO A 113 23.42 -10.20 14.40
CA PRO A 113 24.77 -9.89 14.82
C PRO A 113 25.71 -11.08 14.62
N SER A 114 27.00 -10.82 14.38
CA SER A 114 28.00 -11.87 14.11
C SER A 114 28.17 -12.88 15.25
N THR A 115 27.83 -12.51 16.49
CA THR A 115 27.86 -13.39 17.67
C THR A 115 26.48 -13.42 18.33
N PRO A 116 25.53 -14.23 17.82
CA PRO A 116 24.20 -14.27 18.37
C PRO A 116 24.21 -14.89 19.77
N LYS A 117 23.50 -14.27 20.71
CA LYS A 117 23.22 -14.80 22.05
C LYS A 117 21.71 -15.06 22.16
N PRO A 118 21.18 -16.18 21.63
CA PRO A 118 19.74 -16.36 21.43
C PRO A 118 18.92 -16.30 22.73
N ALA A 119 19.51 -16.74 23.84
CA ALA A 119 18.88 -16.74 25.17
C ALA A 119 18.88 -15.38 25.87
N GLN A 120 19.58 -14.38 25.33
CA GLN A 120 19.60 -13.04 25.92
C GLN A 120 18.24 -12.36 25.70
N VAL A 121 17.70 -11.81 26.78
CA VAL A 121 16.48 -10.99 26.77
C VAL A 121 16.88 -9.53 26.79
N LEU A 122 16.23 -8.74 25.93
CA LEU A 122 16.40 -7.31 25.81
C LEU A 122 15.16 -6.62 26.39
N THR A 123 15.37 -5.50 27.08
CA THR A 123 14.27 -4.65 27.57
C THR A 123 14.08 -3.48 26.61
N VAL A 124 12.93 -3.40 25.98
CA VAL A 124 12.54 -2.28 25.12
C VAL A 124 11.82 -1.25 25.95
N MET A 125 12.22 0.01 25.86
CA MET A 125 11.64 1.12 26.62
C MET A 125 11.22 2.25 25.68
N GLY A 126 9.94 2.61 25.71
CA GLY A 126 9.43 3.73 24.92
C GLY A 126 9.88 5.08 25.46
N THR A 127 10.32 5.97 24.57
CA THR A 127 10.71 7.34 24.94
C THR A 127 9.72 8.40 24.48
N GLY A 128 8.83 8.09 23.52
CA GLY A 128 7.80 9.00 23.02
C GLY A 128 8.34 10.26 22.34
N ASP A 129 9.32 10.10 21.43
CA ASP A 129 9.91 11.20 20.68
C ASP A 129 9.63 11.02 19.17
N PRO A 130 8.62 11.74 18.62
CA PRO A 130 8.24 11.56 17.23
C PRO A 130 9.27 12.10 16.23
N THR A 131 10.13 13.03 16.63
CA THR A 131 11.19 13.58 15.75
C THR A 131 12.30 12.55 15.60
N VAL A 132 12.75 11.96 16.71
CA VAL A 132 13.73 10.87 16.70
C VAL A 132 13.13 9.61 16.07
N CYS A 133 11.83 9.36 16.25
CA CYS A 133 11.14 8.25 15.59
C CYS A 133 11.17 8.41 14.06
N THR A 134 10.81 9.59 13.55
CA THR A 134 10.81 9.89 12.11
C THR A 134 12.19 9.65 11.49
N THR A 135 13.23 10.21 12.10
CA THR A 135 14.61 10.02 11.62
C THR A 135 15.08 8.57 11.72
N SER A 136 14.67 7.82 12.76
CA SER A 136 15.00 6.40 12.91
C SER A 136 14.31 5.53 11.84
N ILE A 137 13.06 5.84 11.50
CA ILE A 137 12.32 5.15 10.43
C ILE A 137 12.91 5.48 9.06
N GLN A 138 13.27 6.74 8.80
CA GLN A 138 13.88 7.15 7.53
C GLN A 138 15.18 6.40 7.23
N LYS A 139 15.98 6.05 8.26
CA LYS A 139 17.20 5.22 8.09
C LYS A 139 16.94 3.82 7.55
N LEU A 140 15.70 3.31 7.60
CA LEU A 140 15.34 2.02 7.01
C LEU A 140 15.33 2.05 5.48
N PHE A 141 15.31 3.23 4.88
CA PHE A 141 15.18 3.43 3.45
C PHE A 141 16.47 4.02 2.89
N ASN A 142 16.86 3.60 1.70
CA ASN A 142 17.82 4.36 0.91
C ASN A 142 17.09 5.20 -0.13
N PHE A 143 16.94 6.50 0.12
CA PHE A 143 16.28 7.42 -0.82
C PHE A 143 17.19 7.90 -1.96
N SER A 144 18.43 7.41 -2.03
CA SER A 144 19.34 7.74 -3.13
C SER A 144 18.85 7.13 -4.44
N CYS A 145 18.84 7.92 -5.50
CA CYS A 145 18.45 7.49 -6.85
C CYS A 145 19.59 7.82 -7.82
N GLY A 146 19.81 6.95 -8.81
CA GLY A 146 20.80 7.21 -9.86
C GLY A 146 20.47 8.49 -10.64
N ALA A 147 21.50 9.17 -11.15
CA ALA A 147 21.32 10.38 -11.96
C ALA A 147 20.38 10.11 -13.15
N ASN A 148 19.50 11.07 -13.45
CA ASN A 148 18.52 11.02 -14.56
C ASN A 148 17.51 9.86 -14.49
N ARG A 149 17.19 9.35 -13.29
CA ARG A 149 16.11 8.36 -13.10
C ARG A 149 15.12 8.85 -12.05
N THR A 150 13.89 8.33 -12.15
CA THR A 150 12.88 8.47 -11.11
C THR A 150 12.85 7.17 -10.31
N CYS A 151 12.93 7.27 -8.98
CA CYS A 151 12.95 6.13 -8.09
C CYS A 151 11.95 6.32 -6.94
N GLY A 152 11.46 5.20 -6.40
CA GLY A 152 10.85 5.20 -5.08
C GLY A 152 11.94 5.27 -4.00
N PHE A 153 12.45 4.11 -3.61
CA PHE A 153 13.58 3.95 -2.71
C PHE A 153 14.38 2.68 -3.05
N ASP A 154 15.53 2.50 -2.41
CA ASP A 154 16.48 1.40 -2.61
C ASP A 154 16.93 1.23 -4.07
N GLY A 155 17.00 2.34 -4.81
CA GLY A 155 17.39 2.35 -6.22
C GLY A 155 16.34 1.75 -7.17
N VAL A 156 15.14 1.44 -6.69
CA VAL A 156 14.05 0.88 -7.50
C VAL A 156 13.41 1.99 -8.33
N TYR A 157 13.36 1.78 -9.65
CA TYR A 157 12.68 2.67 -10.58
C TYR A 157 11.20 2.82 -10.22
N GLN A 158 10.70 4.06 -10.23
CA GLN A 158 9.27 4.34 -10.07
C GLN A 158 8.91 5.60 -10.87
N PRO A 159 7.95 5.54 -11.80
CA PRO A 159 7.49 6.73 -12.50
C PRO A 159 6.77 7.70 -11.54
N PRO A 160 6.63 9.00 -11.88
CA PRO A 160 5.86 9.94 -11.08
C PRO A 160 4.43 9.43 -10.86
N VAL A 161 3.97 9.47 -9.59
CA VAL A 161 2.61 9.08 -9.22
C VAL A 161 1.59 9.96 -9.93
N ARG A 162 0.52 9.35 -10.44
CA ARG A 162 -0.55 10.02 -11.18
C ARG A 162 -1.87 9.31 -10.96
N GLY A 163 -2.96 10.09 -10.93
CA GLY A 163 -4.32 9.61 -10.77
C GLY A 163 -4.69 9.40 -9.31
N GLN A 164 -5.88 8.87 -9.10
CA GLN A 164 -6.41 8.50 -7.78
C GLN A 164 -5.90 7.12 -7.35
N PHE A 165 -5.73 6.92 -6.04
CA PHE A 165 -5.22 5.67 -5.44
C PHE A 165 -6.13 5.19 -4.32
N PHE A 166 -6.33 3.88 -4.21
CA PHE A 166 -6.78 3.27 -2.97
C PHE A 166 -5.59 2.79 -2.14
N ALA A 167 -5.53 3.22 -0.89
CA ALA A 167 -4.62 2.71 0.12
C ALA A 167 -5.40 1.83 1.10
N PHE A 168 -5.08 0.54 1.14
CA PHE A 168 -5.82 -0.47 1.90
C PHE A 168 -4.91 -1.31 2.79
N ALA A 169 -5.48 -2.33 3.44
CA ALA A 169 -4.80 -3.16 4.44
C ALA A 169 -4.15 -2.31 5.55
N GLY A 170 -2.83 -2.46 5.78
CA GLY A 170 -2.10 -1.77 6.84
C GLY A 170 -2.20 -0.25 6.81
N PHE A 171 -2.33 0.34 5.61
CA PHE A 171 -2.58 1.77 5.45
C PHE A 171 -3.89 2.19 6.12
N TYR A 172 -4.98 1.47 5.81
CA TYR A 172 -6.31 1.78 6.30
C TYR A 172 -6.43 1.60 7.81
N TYR A 173 -6.02 0.45 8.37
CA TYR A 173 -6.32 0.15 9.78
C TYR A 173 -5.65 1.12 10.77
N THR A 174 -4.42 1.55 10.48
CA THR A 174 -3.69 2.52 11.31
C THR A 174 -4.33 3.91 11.20
N PHE A 175 -4.61 4.36 9.99
CA PHE A 175 -5.19 5.69 9.78
C PHE A 175 -6.65 5.74 10.26
N HIS A 176 -7.40 4.65 10.16
CA HIS A 176 -8.75 4.54 10.69
C HIS A 176 -8.75 4.70 12.21
N PHE A 177 -7.83 4.03 12.92
CA PHE A 177 -7.67 4.20 14.36
C PHE A 177 -7.40 5.67 14.76
N LEU A 178 -6.60 6.38 13.97
CA LEU A 178 -6.27 7.80 14.18
C LEU A 178 -7.32 8.78 13.64
N ASN A 179 -8.42 8.30 13.06
CA ASN A 179 -9.44 9.11 12.38
C ASN A 179 -8.88 9.95 11.20
N LEU A 180 -7.93 9.38 10.46
CA LEU A 180 -7.20 9.98 9.33
C LEU A 180 -7.59 9.39 7.97
N THR A 181 -8.68 8.61 7.89
CA THR A 181 -9.16 8.03 6.63
C THR A 181 -9.99 9.01 5.78
N HIS A 182 -10.47 10.09 6.39
CA HIS A 182 -11.19 11.14 5.67
C HIS A 182 -10.22 12.05 4.91
N GLN A 183 -10.72 12.71 3.86
CA GLN A 183 -9.93 13.66 3.09
C GLN A 183 -9.55 14.86 3.97
N GLN A 184 -8.29 14.92 4.40
CA GLN A 184 -7.73 15.95 5.26
C GLN A 184 -6.39 16.42 4.69
N SER A 185 -5.98 17.64 5.04
CA SER A 185 -4.69 18.18 4.58
C SER A 185 -3.52 17.38 5.15
N LEU A 186 -2.43 17.27 4.39
CA LEU A 186 -1.23 16.57 4.86
C LEU A 186 -0.67 17.20 6.15
N SER A 187 -0.78 18.53 6.29
CA SER A 187 -0.43 19.24 7.52
C SER A 187 -1.22 18.78 8.75
N HIS A 188 -2.53 18.52 8.62
CA HIS A 188 -3.37 18.04 9.71
C HIS A 188 -3.08 16.58 10.06
N VAL A 189 -2.82 15.77 9.05
CA VAL A 189 -2.40 14.37 9.21
C VAL A 189 -1.08 14.32 9.99
N ASN A 190 -0.09 15.11 9.56
CA ASN A 190 1.21 15.22 10.24
C ASN A 190 1.05 15.67 11.69
N SER A 191 0.28 16.73 11.96
CA SER A 191 0.10 17.24 13.33
C SER A 191 -0.62 16.23 14.23
N THR A 192 -1.60 15.49 13.69
CA THR A 192 -2.32 14.43 14.42
C THR A 192 -1.39 13.30 14.79
N VAL A 193 -0.57 12.81 13.85
CA VAL A 193 0.40 11.74 14.12
C VAL A 193 1.44 12.18 15.15
N GLN A 194 2.01 13.38 15.01
CA GLN A 194 2.99 13.94 15.95
C GLN A 194 2.42 14.10 17.36
N THR A 195 1.17 14.58 17.47
CA THR A 195 0.47 14.72 18.74
C THR A 195 0.21 13.36 19.38
N PHE A 196 -0.26 12.38 18.60
CA PHE A 196 -0.51 11.03 19.09
C PHE A 196 0.78 10.37 19.62
N CYS A 197 1.86 10.47 18.86
CA CYS A 197 3.17 9.92 19.21
C CYS A 197 3.81 10.53 20.46
N SER A 198 3.39 11.72 20.87
CA SER A 198 3.88 12.40 22.07
C SER A 198 3.14 12.00 23.34
N LYS A 199 2.08 11.17 23.23
CA LYS A 199 1.29 10.72 24.39
C LYS A 199 2.04 9.67 25.21
N ASN A 200 1.79 9.67 26.50
CA ASN A 200 2.37 8.69 27.42
C ASN A 200 1.57 7.39 27.40
N TRP A 201 2.20 6.28 27.80
CA TRP A 201 1.55 4.97 27.80
C TRP A 201 0.30 4.91 28.67
N THR A 202 0.32 5.50 29.86
CA THR A 202 -0.82 5.55 30.78
C THR A 202 -2.03 6.25 30.15
N GLU A 203 -1.81 7.43 29.56
CA GLU A 203 -2.84 8.20 28.86
C GLU A 203 -3.45 7.42 27.69
N LEU A 204 -2.61 6.75 26.90
CA LEU A 204 -3.07 5.94 25.76
C LEU A 204 -3.95 4.77 26.21
N VAL A 205 -3.57 4.06 27.28
CA VAL A 205 -4.34 2.93 27.82
C VAL A 205 -5.67 3.38 28.41
N GLU A 206 -5.69 4.53 29.09
CA GLU A 206 -6.92 5.13 29.62
C GLU A 206 -7.87 5.56 28.50
N THR A 207 -7.33 6.14 27.43
CA THR A 207 -8.13 6.64 26.30
C THR A 207 -8.63 5.52 25.39
N PHE A 208 -7.82 4.47 25.17
CA PHE A 208 -8.08 3.41 24.19
C PHE A 208 -7.95 2.00 24.79
N PRO A 209 -8.68 1.66 25.85
CA PRO A 209 -8.48 0.41 26.60
C PRO A 209 -8.69 -0.85 25.74
N GLN A 210 -9.57 -0.77 24.74
CA GLN A 210 -9.88 -1.89 23.84
C GLN A 210 -8.74 -2.24 22.87
N GLN A 211 -7.84 -1.29 22.59
CA GLN A 211 -6.76 -1.44 21.62
C GLN A 211 -5.41 -1.75 22.28
N LYS A 212 -5.37 -1.93 23.61
CA LYS A 212 -4.14 -2.03 24.42
C LYS A 212 -3.06 -2.93 23.83
N GLY A 213 -3.42 -4.07 23.23
CA GLY A 213 -2.48 -5.02 22.63
C GLY A 213 -1.63 -4.44 21.48
N TYR A 214 -2.14 -3.43 20.77
CA TYR A 214 -1.46 -2.84 19.61
C TYR A 214 -1.09 -1.37 19.81
N LEU A 215 -1.56 -0.73 20.89
CA LEU A 215 -1.43 0.72 21.11
C LEU A 215 0.02 1.24 20.99
N HIS A 216 0.98 0.49 21.52
CA HIS A 216 2.38 0.89 21.51
C HIS A 216 2.97 0.97 20.09
N THR A 217 2.35 0.32 19.10
CA THR A 217 2.84 0.27 17.72
C THR A 217 2.26 1.36 16.81
N TYR A 218 1.10 1.96 17.13
CA TYR A 218 0.40 2.86 16.20
C TYR A 218 1.24 4.07 15.81
N CYS A 219 2.02 4.64 16.74
CA CYS A 219 2.92 5.74 16.42
C CYS A 219 3.98 5.31 15.37
N SER A 220 4.63 4.16 15.61
CA SER A 220 5.63 3.61 14.68
C SER A 220 5.03 3.36 13.30
N VAL A 221 3.84 2.76 13.22
CA VAL A 221 3.19 2.46 11.93
C VAL A 221 2.72 3.74 11.23
N ALA A 222 2.19 4.72 11.97
CA ALA A 222 1.73 5.97 11.39
C ALA A 222 2.88 6.79 10.78
N ILE A 223 3.99 6.92 11.51
CA ILE A 223 5.20 7.57 10.99
C ILE A 223 5.76 6.76 9.82
N TYR A 224 5.77 5.43 9.89
CA TYR A 224 6.20 4.58 8.79
C TYR A 224 5.36 4.78 7.52
N ILE A 225 4.03 4.85 7.64
CA ILE A 225 3.13 5.12 6.52
C ILE A 225 3.45 6.48 5.88
N LEU A 226 3.64 7.52 6.69
CA LEU A 226 3.98 8.85 6.17
C LEU A 226 5.33 8.85 5.46
N THR A 227 6.37 8.25 6.04
CA THR A 227 7.68 8.10 5.38
C THR A 227 7.55 7.30 4.09
N LEU A 228 6.81 6.19 4.09
CA LEU A 228 6.62 5.36 2.90
C LEU A 228 5.88 6.12 1.78
N LEU A 229 4.81 6.85 2.09
CA LEU A 229 4.03 7.58 1.08
C LEU A 229 4.79 8.80 0.55
N LEU A 230 5.36 9.62 1.45
CA LEU A 230 5.98 10.90 1.09
C LEU A 230 7.41 10.72 0.58
N ASP A 231 8.25 10.07 1.37
CA ASP A 231 9.67 9.90 1.05
C ASP A 231 9.88 8.69 0.12
N GLY A 232 9.12 7.62 0.30
CA GLY A 232 9.23 6.40 -0.52
C GLY A 232 8.53 6.54 -1.88
N TYR A 233 7.20 6.66 -1.89
CA TYR A 233 6.39 6.70 -3.10
C TYR A 233 6.28 8.09 -3.74
N LYS A 234 6.89 9.11 -3.13
CA LYS A 234 6.98 10.48 -3.67
C LYS A 234 5.64 11.19 -3.81
N PHE A 235 4.65 10.83 -2.98
CA PHE A 235 3.50 11.69 -2.78
C PHE A 235 3.94 12.98 -2.09
N ASN A 236 3.24 14.08 -2.34
CA ASN A 236 3.54 15.39 -1.77
C ASN A 236 2.25 16.18 -1.53
N GLU A 237 2.33 17.39 -1.02
CA GLU A 237 1.18 18.26 -0.73
C GLU A 237 0.16 18.35 -1.89
N HIS A 238 0.62 18.32 -3.16
CA HIS A 238 -0.25 18.42 -4.33
C HIS A 238 -0.91 17.09 -4.73
N THR A 239 -0.25 15.97 -4.45
CA THR A 239 -0.74 14.63 -4.80
C THR A 239 -1.35 13.88 -3.63
N TRP A 240 -1.21 14.40 -2.40
CA TRP A 240 -1.79 13.80 -1.19
C TRP A 240 -3.29 13.60 -1.29
N SER A 241 -3.98 14.56 -1.92
CA SER A 241 -5.43 14.50 -2.08
C SER A 241 -5.93 13.39 -2.99
N SER A 242 -5.04 12.71 -3.72
CA SER A 242 -5.40 11.60 -4.59
C SER A 242 -5.41 10.24 -3.90
N ILE A 243 -5.01 10.16 -2.62
CA ILE A 243 -5.01 8.90 -1.86
C ILE A 243 -6.30 8.75 -1.05
N HIS A 244 -7.01 7.65 -1.31
CA HIS A 244 -8.22 7.25 -0.60
C HIS A 244 -7.91 6.07 0.32
N PHE A 245 -7.88 6.30 1.63
CA PHE A 245 -7.68 5.23 2.60
C PHE A 245 -9.00 4.47 2.79
N SER A 246 -9.10 3.26 2.23
CA SER A 246 -10.33 2.48 2.29
C SER A 246 -10.07 1.00 2.56
N ARG A 247 -11.00 0.38 3.29
CA ARG A 247 -11.06 -1.08 3.44
C ARG A 247 -11.89 -1.71 2.34
N GLN A 248 -12.94 -1.03 1.88
CA GLN A 248 -13.97 -1.61 1.03
C GLN A 248 -14.29 -0.72 -0.16
N ALA A 249 -14.58 -1.36 -1.28
CA ALA A 249 -15.22 -0.74 -2.43
C ALA A 249 -16.59 -1.40 -2.59
N ALA A 250 -17.65 -0.58 -2.54
CA ALA A 250 -19.01 -1.06 -2.30
C ALA A 250 -19.04 -1.96 -1.05
N ASN A 251 -19.41 -3.23 -1.18
CA ASN A 251 -19.53 -4.18 -0.07
C ASN A 251 -18.45 -5.27 -0.10
N THR A 252 -17.33 -5.04 -0.78
CA THR A 252 -16.24 -6.02 -0.88
C THR A 252 -14.93 -5.44 -0.35
N ASP A 253 -14.21 -6.21 0.45
CA ASP A 253 -12.88 -5.85 0.93
C ASP A 253 -11.91 -5.68 -0.26
N ILE A 254 -11.20 -4.55 -0.27
CA ILE A 254 -10.19 -4.26 -1.29
C ILE A 254 -8.96 -5.10 -0.99
N GLY A 255 -8.49 -5.84 -2.00
CA GLY A 255 -7.31 -6.67 -1.93
C GLY A 255 -7.10 -7.46 -3.22
N TRP A 256 -6.00 -8.20 -3.28
CA TRP A 256 -5.63 -8.99 -4.47
C TRP A 256 -6.51 -10.23 -4.69
N THR A 257 -7.22 -10.71 -3.66
CA THR A 257 -7.94 -11.99 -3.67
C THR A 257 -9.05 -12.05 -4.71
N LEU A 258 -9.85 -10.99 -4.84
CA LEU A 258 -10.92 -10.94 -5.84
C LEU A 258 -10.34 -10.94 -7.26
N GLY A 259 -9.32 -10.11 -7.52
CA GLY A 259 -8.65 -10.07 -8.82
C GLY A 259 -8.01 -11.41 -9.20
N PHE A 260 -7.37 -12.08 -8.23
CA PHE A 260 -6.83 -13.42 -8.41
C PHE A 260 -7.92 -14.43 -8.78
N MET A 261 -9.03 -14.45 -8.03
CA MET A 261 -10.16 -15.35 -8.31
C MET A 261 -10.71 -15.12 -9.71
N LEU A 262 -11.02 -13.86 -10.06
CA LEU A 262 -11.58 -13.50 -11.37
C LEU A 262 -10.66 -13.89 -12.54
N ASN A 263 -9.34 -13.73 -12.37
CA ASN A 263 -8.36 -14.15 -13.36
C ASN A 263 -8.29 -15.69 -13.45
N PHE A 264 -8.22 -16.38 -12.31
CA PHE A 264 -8.10 -17.83 -12.25
C PHE A 264 -9.33 -18.56 -12.81
N THR A 265 -10.52 -17.97 -12.67
CA THR A 265 -11.79 -18.51 -13.20
C THR A 265 -12.13 -17.98 -14.59
N ASN A 266 -11.23 -17.23 -15.26
CA ASN A 266 -11.45 -16.62 -16.57
C ASN A 266 -12.76 -15.77 -16.64
N MET A 267 -13.11 -15.10 -15.55
CA MET A 267 -14.30 -14.26 -15.46
C MET A 267 -14.07 -12.83 -15.99
N ILE A 268 -12.84 -12.48 -16.36
CA ILE A 268 -12.49 -11.19 -16.97
C ILE A 268 -12.26 -11.41 -18.48
N PRO A 269 -13.18 -10.99 -19.36
CA PRO A 269 -13.01 -11.14 -20.79
C PRO A 269 -11.91 -10.22 -21.33
N THR A 270 -11.16 -10.70 -22.32
CA THR A 270 -10.11 -9.92 -23.00
C THR A 270 -10.70 -8.86 -23.93
N GLU A 271 -11.78 -9.19 -24.65
CA GLU A 271 -12.44 -8.30 -25.61
C GLU A 271 -13.76 -7.75 -25.06
N ALA A 272 -14.22 -6.64 -25.64
CA ALA A 272 -15.54 -6.12 -25.36
C ALA A 272 -16.61 -7.11 -25.86
N LEU A 273 -17.77 -7.12 -25.22
CA LEU A 273 -18.90 -7.93 -25.72
C LEU A 273 -19.33 -7.42 -27.09
N GLU A 274 -19.35 -8.33 -28.07
CA GLU A 274 -19.93 -8.05 -29.37
C GLU A 274 -21.41 -7.70 -29.19
N HIS A 275 -21.74 -6.45 -29.52
CA HIS A 275 -23.12 -6.02 -29.61
C HIS A 275 -23.67 -6.48 -30.96
N VAL A 276 -24.19 -7.71 -31.00
CA VAL A 276 -24.84 -8.23 -32.20
C VAL A 276 -26.18 -7.52 -32.34
N LYS A 277 -26.31 -6.62 -33.32
CA LYS A 277 -27.62 -6.08 -33.71
C LYS A 277 -28.37 -7.16 -34.47
N GLY A 278 -29.30 -7.84 -33.81
CA GLY A 278 -30.28 -8.68 -34.49
C GLY A 278 -31.21 -7.81 -35.32
N HIS A 279 -31.24 -8.00 -36.64
CA HIS A 279 -32.32 -7.47 -37.47
C HIS A 279 -33.55 -8.36 -37.32
N GLN A 280 -34.75 -7.77 -37.30
CA GLN A 280 -35.97 -8.58 -37.40
C GLN A 280 -35.90 -9.43 -38.67
N PRO A 281 -36.18 -10.75 -38.60
CA PRO A 281 -36.05 -11.65 -39.74
C PRO A 281 -36.82 -11.18 -40.98
N SER A 282 -37.98 -10.54 -40.78
CA SER A 282 -38.80 -9.96 -41.85
C SER A 282 -38.12 -8.80 -42.59
N LEU A 283 -37.47 -7.90 -41.87
CA LEU A 283 -36.74 -6.76 -42.46
C LEU A 283 -35.49 -7.23 -43.20
N TRP A 284 -34.81 -8.24 -42.66
CA TRP A 284 -33.66 -8.85 -43.33
C TRP A 284 -34.07 -9.60 -44.61
N ALA A 285 -35.12 -10.42 -44.54
CA ALA A 285 -35.67 -11.11 -45.71
C ALA A 285 -36.17 -10.13 -46.79
N GLY A 286 -36.81 -9.03 -46.38
CA GLY A 286 -37.23 -7.96 -47.30
C GLY A 286 -36.04 -7.29 -47.99
N ALA A 287 -35.00 -6.92 -47.23
CA ALA A 287 -33.79 -6.30 -47.78
C ALA A 287 -33.07 -7.24 -48.77
N VAL A 288 -32.91 -8.53 -48.44
CA VAL A 288 -32.32 -9.53 -49.33
C VAL A 288 -33.15 -9.68 -50.61
N SER A 289 -34.48 -9.73 -50.50
CA SER A 289 -35.37 -9.85 -51.66
C SER A 289 -35.26 -8.63 -52.58
N PHE A 290 -35.19 -7.41 -52.03
CA PHE A 290 -34.99 -6.19 -52.80
C PHE A 290 -33.63 -6.15 -53.52
N ILE A 291 -32.56 -6.61 -52.85
CA ILE A 291 -31.23 -6.69 -53.46
C ILE A 291 -31.21 -7.69 -54.62
N VAL A 292 -31.81 -8.86 -54.43
CA VAL A 292 -31.90 -9.88 -55.50
C VAL A 292 -32.70 -9.35 -56.69
N LEU A 293 -33.83 -8.67 -56.44
CA LEU A 293 -34.66 -8.08 -57.50
C LEU A 293 -33.99 -6.91 -58.24
N ALA A 294 -33.05 -6.20 -57.61
CA ALA A 294 -32.34 -5.09 -58.23
C ALA A 294 -31.12 -5.52 -59.07
N ILE A 295 -30.68 -6.77 -58.92
CA ILE A 295 -29.52 -7.35 -59.63
C ILE A 295 -29.95 -8.16 -60.86
N VAL A 296 -31.23 -8.53 -60.95
CA VAL A 296 -31.85 -9.20 -62.11
C VAL A 296 -32.51 -8.16 -63.01
#